data_AF-A0A9D0Z7G9-F1
#
_entry.id   AF-A0A9D0Z7G9-F1
#
_cell.length_a   1.000
_cell.length_b   1.000
_cell.length_c   1.000
_cell.angle_alpha   90.00
_cell.angle_beta   90.00
_cell.angle_gamma   90.00
#
_symmetry.space_group_name_H-M   'P 1'
#
loop_
_entity.id
_entity.type
_entity.pdbx_description
1 polymer ?
#
loop_
_entity_poly.entity_id
_entity_poly.type
_entity_poly.pdbx_seq_one_letter_code
_entity_poly.pdbx_strand_id
1 'polypeptide(L)' 'MSPARCADCGARCESGAQRTCAQCGALLCAACAARQGNLCAACALEDERLVPD' A
#
# COMPACT_ATOMS: atom_id res chain seq x y z
N MET A 1 -7.10 -19.91 4.33
CA MET A 1 -6.72 -18.48 4.40
C MET A 1 -5.85 -18.17 3.19
N SER A 2 -6.31 -17.33 2.27
CA SER A 2 -5.51 -16.91 1.11
C SER A 2 -4.25 -16.16 1.55
N PRO A 3 -3.09 -16.36 0.92
CA PRO A 3 -1.88 -15.64 1.29
C PRO A 3 -2.10 -14.15 1.07
N ALA A 4 -1.85 -13.34 2.09
CA ALA A 4 -1.95 -11.89 1.96
C ALA A 4 -0.93 -11.41 0.91
N ARG A 5 -1.42 -10.75 -0.14
CA ARG A 5 -0.64 -10.22 -1.25
C ARG A 5 -0.64 -8.70 -1.18
N CYS A 6 0.43 -8.09 -1.65
CA CYS A 6 0.50 -6.64 -1.77
C CYS A 6 -0.60 -6.14 -2.72
N ALA A 7 -1.38 -5.17 -2.29
CA ALA A 7 -2.38 -4.51 -3.13
C ALA A 7 -1.76 -3.70 -4.27
N ASP A 8 -0.48 -3.37 -4.17
CA ASP A 8 0.25 -2.55 -5.14
C ASP A 8 0.90 -3.41 -6.24
N CYS A 9 1.79 -4.33 -5.83
CA CYS A 9 2.56 -5.15 -6.77
C CYS A 9 1.99 -6.56 -6.98
N GLY A 10 0.93 -6.95 -6.26
CA GLY A 10 0.32 -8.29 -6.34
C GLY A 10 1.20 -9.44 -5.83
N ALA A 11 2.46 -9.18 -5.49
CA ALA A 11 3.41 -10.17 -5.00
C ALA A 11 3.17 -10.52 -3.52
N ARG A 12 3.66 -11.69 -3.11
CA ARG A 12 3.73 -12.04 -1.68
C ARG A 12 4.94 -11.33 -1.09
N CYS A 13 4.71 -10.49 -0.09
CA CYS A 13 5.78 -9.83 0.64
C CYS A 13 6.47 -10.84 1.57
N GLU A 14 7.77 -10.67 1.79
CA GLU A 14 8.51 -11.47 2.78
C GLU A 14 7.87 -11.37 4.17
N SER A 15 7.86 -12.49 4.90
CA SER A 15 7.34 -12.56 6.26
C SER A 15 8.07 -11.57 7.16
N GLY A 16 7.38 -10.52 7.61
CA GLY A 16 7.94 -9.44 8.44
C GLY A 16 8.11 -8.09 7.73
N ALA A 17 8.03 -8.06 6.40
CA ALA A 17 8.07 -6.84 5.59
C ALA A 17 6.68 -6.46 5.05
N GLN A 18 5.64 -6.62 5.86
CA GLN A 18 4.25 -6.28 5.53
C GLN A 18 3.83 -5.03 6.30
N ARG A 19 3.15 -4.14 5.61
CA ARG A 19 2.55 -2.90 6.12
C ARG A 19 1.09 -2.90 5.69
N THR A 20 0.28 -2.06 6.32
CA THR A 20 -1.12 -1.84 5.94
C THR A 20 -1.30 -0.40 5.52
N CYS A 21 -2.11 -0.20 4.49
CA CYS A 21 -2.49 1.12 4.03
C CYS A 21 -3.23 1.85 5.14
N ALA A 22 -2.76 3.05 5.52
CA ALA A 22 -3.37 3.81 6.61
C ALA A 22 -4.83 4.21 6.33
N GLN A 23 -5.21 4.36 5.05
CA GLN A 23 -6.52 4.84 4.63
C GLN A 23 -7.56 3.73 4.39
N CYS A 24 -7.20 2.66 3.66
CA CYS A 24 -8.13 1.58 3.31
C CYS A 24 -7.84 0.25 4.02
N GLY A 25 -6.75 0.14 4.78
CA GLY A 25 -6.35 -1.11 5.45
C GLY A 25 -5.82 -2.20 4.52
N ALA A 26 -5.60 -1.91 3.23
CA ALA A 26 -5.05 -2.88 2.28
C ALA A 26 -3.63 -3.31 2.66
N LEU A 27 -3.29 -4.58 2.45
CA LEU A 27 -1.94 -5.09 2.74
C LEU A 27 -0.94 -4.62 1.67
N LEU A 28 0.22 -4.16 2.12
CA LEU A 28 1.30 -3.64 1.29
C LEU A 28 2.63 -4.25 1.71
N CYS A 29 3.53 -4.42 0.75
CA CYS A 29 4.93 -4.69 1.10
C CYS A 29 5.55 -3.43 1.70
N ALA A 30 6.49 -3.59 2.64
CA ALA A 30 7.19 -2.47 3.27
C ALA A 30 7.85 -1.55 2.22
N ALA A 31 8.38 -2.13 1.13
CA ALA A 31 8.93 -1.36 0.01
C ALA A 31 7.85 -0.51 -0.70
N CYS A 32 6.68 -1.07 -0.99
CA CYS A 32 5.56 -0.34 -1.61
C CYS A 32 5.02 0.75 -0.68
N ALA A 33 4.84 0.41 0.61
CA ALA A 33 4.38 1.35 1.62
C ALA A 33 5.37 2.50 1.84
N ALA A 34 6.68 2.25 1.83
CA ALA A 34 7.70 3.28 2.03
C ALA A 34 7.71 4.33 0.90
N ARG A 35 7.37 3.94 -0.33
CA ARG A 35 7.32 4.86 -1.48
C ARG A 35 6.19 5.89 -1.39
N GLN A 36 5.12 5.57 -0.68
CA GLN A 36 3.87 6.35 -0.66
C GLN A 36 3.40 6.66 0.76
N GLY A 37 4.31 6.69 1.74
CA GLY A 37 3.98 7.10 3.12
C GLY A 37 2.98 6.20 3.84
N ASN A 38 3.04 4.88 3.65
CA ASN A 38 2.05 3.89 4.10
C ASN A 38 0.67 4.01 3.42
N LEU A 39 0.60 4.50 2.19
CA LEU A 39 -0.58 4.41 1.33
C LEU A 39 -0.38 3.39 0.20
N CYS A 40 -1.47 2.77 -0.26
CA CYS A 40 -1.47 1.97 -1.49
C CYS A 40 -1.57 2.92 -2.70
N ALA A 41 -1.13 2.51 -3.89
CA ALA A 41 -1.18 3.37 -5.08
C ALA A 41 -2.56 3.95 -5.36
N ALA A 42 -3.64 3.18 -5.13
CA ALA A 42 -5.00 3.68 -5.31
C ALA A 42 -5.33 4.84 -4.36
N CYS A 43 -4.98 4.73 -3.07
CA CYS A 43 -5.21 5.81 -2.11
C CYS A 43 -4.25 6.98 -2.32
N ALA A 44 -3.00 6.72 -2.69
CA ALA A 44 -2.01 7.75 -2.99
C ALA A 44 -2.43 8.60 -4.21
N LEU A 45 -2.96 7.97 -5.27
CA LEU A 45 -3.51 8.68 -6.44
C LEU A 45 -4.68 9.60 -6.09
N GLU A 46 -5.53 9.18 -5.15
CA GLU A 46 -6.67 9.99 -4.69
C GLU A 46 -6.23 11.13 -3.76
N ASP A 47 -5.18 10.94 -2.95
CA ASP A 47 -4.56 11.98 -2.12
C ASP A 47 -3.87 13.06 -2.97
N GLU A 48 -3.11 12.65 -4.00
CA GLU A 48 -2.43 13.58 -4.92
C GLU A 48 -3.44 14.43 -5.72
N ARG A 49 -4.60 13.85 -6.06
CA ARG A 49 -5.72 14.60 -6.69
C ARG A 49 -6.39 15.60 -5.76
N LEU A 50 -6.24 15.47 -4.45
CA LEU A 50 -6.88 16.33 -3.47
C LEU A 50 -6.06 17.58 -3.11
N VAL A 51 -4.89 17.77 -3.72
CA VAL A 51 -4.14 19.03 -3.70
C VAL A 51 -4.49 19.81 -4.98
N PRO A 52 -5.60 20.57 -5.03
CA PRO A 52 -5.79 21.58 -6.07
C PRO A 52 -4.76 22.70 -5.84
N ASP A 53 -4.07 23.08 -6.93
CA ASP A 53 -3.22 24.27 -7.04
C ASP A 53 -3.97 25.55 -6.62
#